data_AF-A0A059E706-F1
#
_entry.id   AF-A0A059E706-F1
#
_cell.length_a   1.000
_cell.length_b   1.000
_cell.length_c   1.000
_cell.angle_alpha   90.00
_cell.angle_beta   90.00
_cell.angle_gamma   90.00
#
_symmetry.space_group_name_H-M   'P 1'
#
loop_
_entity.id
_entity.type
_entity.pdbx_description
1 polymer ?
#
loop_
_entity_poly.entity_id
_entity_poly.type
_entity_poly.pdbx_seq_one_letter_code
_entity_poly.pdbx_strand_id
1 'polypeptide(L)'
;MSSTQIIILFLGTPFMAGVLAPFFRGRWLVQMAVWTLALLSTLVVVYVWAGMEAARLELTNIRLVLAASALWSTAGLAGLLVGREAENVRRDAINTREKRKASEIFR
;
A
#
# COMPACT_ATOMS: atom_id res chain seq x y z
N MET A 1 21.28 4.45 6.44
CA MET A 1 20.15 3.68 5.89
C MET A 1 20.66 2.90 4.70
N SER A 2 20.48 1.58 4.64
CA SER A 2 20.96 0.77 3.52
C SER A 2 20.03 0.89 2.31
N SER A 3 20.54 0.71 1.09
CA SER A 3 19.74 0.81 -0.15
C SER A 3 18.54 -0.16 -0.14
N THR A 4 18.67 -1.31 0.50
CA THR A 4 17.59 -2.28 0.71
C THR A 4 16.44 -1.70 1.53
N GLN A 5 16.73 -0.93 2.59
CA GLN A 5 15.70 -0.29 3.42
C GLN A 5 14.92 0.77 2.64
N ILE A 6 15.59 1.52 1.77
CA ILE A 6 14.98 2.53 0.90
C ILE A 6 14.02 1.86 -0.09
N ILE A 7 14.44 0.78 -0.74
CA ILE A 7 13.60 0.02 -1.69
C ILE A 7 12.38 -0.58 -0.98
N ILE A 8 12.56 -1.17 0.20
CA ILE A 8 11.47 -1.75 0.99
C ILE A 8 10.46 -0.68 1.37
N LEU A 9 10.89 0.50 1.79
CA LEU A 9 9.96 1.58 2.11
C LEU A 9 9.29 2.13 0.85
N PHE A 10 10.03 2.33 -0.23
CA PHE A 10 9.53 2.88 -1.48
C PHE A 10 8.45 2.02 -2.13
N LEU A 11 8.60 0.69 -2.09
CA LEU A 11 7.63 -0.25 -2.67
C LEU A 11 6.63 -0.78 -1.63
N GLY A 12 7.08 -0.99 -0.39
CA GLY A 12 6.27 -1.59 0.66
C GLY A 12 5.19 -0.65 1.19
N THR A 13 5.45 0.67 1.28
CA THR A 13 4.45 1.63 1.75
C THR A 13 3.24 1.78 0.81
N PRO A 14 3.37 1.98 -0.51
CA PRO A 14 2.21 1.99 -1.40
C PRO A 14 1.52 0.63 -1.45
N PHE A 15 2.27 -0.49 -1.41
CA PHE A 15 1.69 -1.82 -1.37
C PHE A 15 0.80 -2.02 -0.13
N MET A 16 1.30 -1.71 1.06
CA MET A 16 0.54 -1.82 2.31
C MET A 16 -0.67 -0.89 2.33
N ALA A 17 -0.54 0.33 1.82
CA ALA A 17 -1.67 1.25 1.65
C ALA A 17 -2.75 0.66 0.74
N GLY A 18 -2.34 0.05 -0.37
CA GLY A 18 -3.22 -0.68 -1.27
C GLY A 18 -3.92 -1.86 -0.57
N VAL A 19 -3.20 -2.65 0.21
CA VAL A 19 -3.78 -3.79 0.97
C VAL A 19 -4.82 -3.30 1.98
N LEU A 20 -4.55 -2.19 2.67
CA LEU A 20 -5.41 -1.68 3.74
C LEU A 20 -6.65 -0.94 3.22
N ALA A 21 -6.57 -0.24 2.09
CA ALA A 21 -7.65 0.61 1.60
C ALA A 21 -9.01 -0.11 1.42
N PRO A 22 -9.10 -1.37 0.93
CA PRO A 22 -10.35 -2.12 0.80
C PRO A 22 -11.07 -2.41 2.12
N PHE A 23 -10.34 -2.58 3.23
CA PHE A 23 -10.94 -2.81 4.55
C PHE A 23 -11.72 -1.59 5.08
N PHE A 24 -11.40 -0.40 4.57
CA PHE A 24 -12.07 0.86 4.93
C PHE A 24 -13.13 1.28 3.90
N ARG A 25 -13.64 0.35 3.10
CA ARG A 25 -14.68 0.63 2.10
C ARG A 25 -15.89 1.32 2.75
N GLY A 26 -16.27 2.49 2.21
CA GLY A 26 -17.32 3.36 2.76
C GLY A 26 -16.81 4.46 3.70
N ARG A 27 -15.54 4.46 4.08
CA ARG A 27 -14.89 5.50 4.91
C ARG A 27 -13.84 6.25 4.09
N TRP A 28 -14.30 7.09 3.16
CA TRP A 28 -13.44 7.77 2.18
C TRP A 28 -12.29 8.56 2.81
N LEU A 29 -12.53 9.25 3.93
CA LEU A 29 -11.52 10.01 4.68
C LEU A 29 -10.36 9.12 5.15
N VAL A 30 -10.67 7.91 5.62
CA VAL A 30 -9.65 6.96 6.11
C VAL A 30 -8.85 6.41 4.94
N GLN A 31 -9.50 6.11 3.81
CA GLN A 31 -8.82 5.68 2.60
C GLN A 31 -7.86 6.77 2.08
N MET A 32 -8.31 8.03 2.05
CA MET A 32 -7.45 9.16 1.66
C MET A 32 -6.30 9.36 2.64
N ALA A 33 -6.54 9.23 3.95
CA ALA A 33 -5.48 9.33 4.95
C ALA A 33 -4.40 8.26 4.75
N VAL A 34 -4.79 7.01 4.49
CA VAL A 34 -3.86 5.90 4.24
C VAL A 34 -2.99 6.17 3.01
N TRP A 35 -3.58 6.62 1.91
CA TRP A 35 -2.84 6.96 0.69
C TRP A 35 -1.93 8.18 0.85
N THR A 36 -2.42 9.22 1.54
CA THR A 36 -1.64 10.43 1.83
C THR A 36 -0.44 10.12 2.73
N LEU A 37 -0.62 9.30 3.76
CA LEU A 37 0.48 8.87 4.63
C LEU A 37 1.53 8.06 3.86
N ALA A 38 1.08 7.14 2.99
CA ALA A 38 1.99 6.40 2.12
C ALA A 38 2.78 7.34 1.20
N LEU A 39 2.10 8.27 0.53
CA LEU A 39 2.73 9.26 -0.35
C LEU A 39 3.77 10.10 0.42
N LEU A 40 3.39 10.68 1.57
CA LEU A 40 4.28 11.50 2.40
C LEU A 40 5.50 10.70 2.86
N SER A 41 5.29 9.46 3.32
CA SER A 41 6.41 8.60 3.74
C SER A 41 7.36 8.31 2.57
N THR A 42 6.82 8.09 1.37
CA THR A 42 7.63 7.85 0.16
C THR A 42 8.41 9.11 -0.22
N LEU A 43 7.79 10.28 -0.16
CA LEU A 43 8.43 11.56 -0.45
C LEU A 43 9.57 11.87 0.53
N VAL A 44 9.38 11.59 1.82
CA VAL A 44 10.43 11.74 2.83
C VAL A 44 11.61 10.81 2.52
N VAL A 45 11.35 9.56 2.16
CA VAL A 45 12.40 8.59 1.78
C VAL A 45 13.15 9.05 0.53
N VAL A 46 12.43 9.51 -0.50
CA VAL A 46 13.04 10.06 -1.73
C VAL A 46 13.87 11.30 -1.42
N TYR A 47 13.38 12.21 -0.56
CA TYR A 47 14.11 13.41 -0.16
C TYR A 47 15.39 13.08 0.61
N VAL A 48 15.34 12.15 1.57
CA VAL A 48 16.52 11.71 2.32
C VAL A 48 17.53 11.03 1.39
N TRP A 49 17.05 10.17 0.50
CA TRP A 49 17.90 9.49 -0.48
C TRP A 49 18.55 10.48 -1.45
N ALA A 50 17.77 11.41 -2.01
CA ALA A 50 18.27 12.48 -2.87
C ALA A 50 19.25 13.39 -2.13
N GLY A 51 19.04 13.69 -0.83
CA GLY A 51 20.00 14.45 -0.02
C GLY A 51 21.32 13.70 0.21
N MET A 52 21.28 12.37 0.31
CA MET A 52 22.48 11.53 0.39
C MET A 52 23.22 11.43 -0.96
N GLU A 53 22.49 11.42 -2.09
CA GLU A 53 23.06 11.38 -3.44
C GLU A 53 23.43 12.75 -4.02
N ALA A 54 22.82 13.85 -3.57
CA ALA A 54 23.16 15.22 -3.97
C ALA A 54 24.58 15.62 -3.53
N ALA A 55 25.12 14.96 -2.50
CA ALA A 55 26.53 15.03 -2.14
C ALA A 55 27.48 14.35 -3.17
N ARG A 56 26.93 13.62 -4.15
CA ARG A 56 27.65 12.86 -5.21
C ARG A 56 27.37 13.33 -6.64
N LEU A 57 26.61 14.41 -6.85
CA LEU A 57 26.46 15.10 -8.14
C LEU A 57 26.22 14.16 -9.35
N GLU A 58 25.04 13.54 -9.42
CA GLU A 58 24.50 13.10 -10.72
C GLU A 58 23.01 13.48 -10.80
N LEU A 59 22.73 14.52 -11.59
CA LEU A 59 21.38 14.93 -11.98
C LEU A 59 20.67 13.75 -12.66
N THR A 60 19.77 13.13 -11.92
CA THR A 60 19.07 11.93 -12.37
C THR A 60 17.96 12.28 -13.36
N ASN A 61 18.01 11.55 -14.47
CA ASN A 61 17.23 11.67 -15.69
C ASN A 61 15.71 11.52 -15.44
N ILE A 62 14.87 12.29 -16.16
CA ILE A 62 13.39 12.18 -16.16
C ILE A 62 12.89 10.72 -16.26
N ARG A 63 13.64 9.86 -16.98
CA ARG A 63 13.35 8.43 -17.11
C ARG A 63 13.36 7.68 -15.77
N LEU A 64 14.27 8.04 -14.86
CA LEU A 64 14.35 7.41 -13.54
C LEU A 64 13.12 7.77 -12.68
N VAL A 65 12.71 9.04 -12.70
CA VAL A 65 11.51 9.52 -11.99
C VAL A 65 10.26 8.83 -12.53
N LEU A 66 10.15 8.70 -13.86
CA LEU A 66 9.06 7.97 -14.51
C LEU A 66 9.05 6.48 -14.11
N ALA A 67 10.20 5.81 -14.14
CA ALA A 67 10.30 4.40 -13.74
C ALA A 67 9.95 4.20 -12.27
N ALA A 68 10.44 5.07 -11.38
CA ALA A 68 10.11 5.05 -9.96
C ALA A 68 8.60 5.27 -9.71
N SER A 69 7.99 6.22 -10.42
CA SER A 69 6.55 6.51 -10.33
C SER A 69 5.70 5.33 -10.83
N ALA A 70 6.13 4.69 -11.92
CA ALA A 70 5.47 3.50 -12.47
C ALA A 70 5.55 2.33 -11.47
N LEU A 71 6.71 2.10 -10.86
CA LEU A 71 6.90 1.06 -9.86
C LEU A 71 6.06 1.33 -8.60
N TRP A 72 6.01 2.57 -8.12
CA TRP A 72 5.19 2.96 -6.98
C TRP A 72 3.70 2.73 -7.24
N SER A 73 3.22 3.16 -8.41
CA SER A 73 1.83 2.96 -8.85
C SER A 73 1.49 1.47 -8.97
N THR A 74 2.40 0.68 -9.52
CA THR A 74 2.22 -0.77 -9.69
C THR A 74 2.17 -1.47 -8.34
N ALA A 75 3.03 -1.10 -7.39
CA ALA A 75 3.01 -1.64 -6.03
C ALA A 75 1.70 -1.30 -5.32
N GLY A 76 1.22 -0.05 -5.44
CA GLY A 76 -0.07 0.36 -4.88
C GLY A 76 -1.25 -0.41 -5.48
N LEU A 77 -1.26 -0.62 -6.80
CA LEU A 77 -2.29 -1.38 -7.48
C LEU A 77 -2.26 -2.87 -7.10
N ALA A 78 -1.07 -3.48 -7.04
CA ALA A 78 -0.91 -4.86 -6.57
C ALA A 78 -1.44 -5.02 -5.15
N GLY A 79 -1.13 -4.08 -4.26
CA GLY A 79 -1.68 -4.03 -2.92
C GLY A 79 -3.21 -3.96 -2.90
N LEU A 80 -3.81 -3.11 -3.74
CA LEU A 80 -5.27 -3.00 -3.86
C LEU A 80 -5.95 -4.30 -4.29
N LEU A 81 -5.36 -5.01 -5.24
CA LEU A 81 -5.88 -6.30 -5.70
C LEU A 81 -5.83 -7.33 -4.57
N VAL A 82 -4.70 -7.43 -3.87
CA VAL A 82 -4.54 -8.32 -2.71
C VAL A 82 -5.50 -7.95 -1.58
N GLY A 83 -5.63 -6.67 -1.26
CA GLY A 83 -6.53 -6.19 -0.21
C GLY A 83 -8.00 -6.46 -0.52
N ARG A 84 -8.41 -6.36 -1.79
CA ARG A 84 -9.78 -6.70 -2.22
C ARG A 84 -10.07 -8.18 -2.01
N GLU A 85 -9.13 -9.04 -2.39
CA GLU A 85 -9.27 -10.48 -2.21
C GLU A 85 -9.33 -10.85 -0.72
N ALA A 86 -8.45 -10.26 0.09
CA ALA A 86 -8.44 -10.47 1.53
C ALA A 86 -9.75 -10.04 2.21
N GLU A 87 -10.32 -8.90 1.80
CA GLU A 87 -11.62 -8.43 2.32
C GLU A 87 -12.79 -9.32 1.86
N ASN A 88 -12.75 -9.85 0.64
CA ASN A 88 -13.75 -10.81 0.16
C ASN A 88 -13.73 -12.10 1.00
N VAL A 89 -12.54 -12.69 1.17
CA VAL A 89 -12.35 -13.89 2.01
C VAL A 89 -12.82 -13.65 3.44
N ARG A 90 -12.54 -12.47 4.01
CA ARG A 90 -13.01 -12.08 5.33
C ARG A 90 -14.55 -12.04 5.42
N ARG A 91 -15.22 -11.50 4.41
CA ARG A 91 -16.70 -11.46 4.35
C ARG A 91 -17.29 -12.86 4.25
N ASP A 92 -16.70 -13.72 3.43
CA ASP A 92 -17.16 -15.10 3.27
C ASP A 92 -17.00 -15.90 4.57
N ALA A 93 -15.90 -15.70 5.29
CA ALA A 93 -15.69 -16.30 6.60
C ALA A 93 -16.75 -15.84 7.63
N ILE A 94 -17.12 -14.55 7.64
CA ILE A 94 -18.17 -14.02 8.52
C ILE A 94 -19.52 -14.64 8.18
N ASN A 95 -19.90 -14.63 6.91
CA ASN A 95 -21.17 -15.20 6.44
C ASN A 95 -21.29 -16.69 6.76
N THR A 96 -20.19 -17.44 6.62
CA THR A 96 -20.15 -18.87 6.94
C THR A 96 -20.33 -19.11 8.44
N ARG A 97 -19.73 -18.27 9.29
CA ARG A 97 -19.88 -18.34 10.74
C ARG A 97 -21.32 -18.03 11.17
N GLU A 98 -21.93 -17.02 10.57
CA GLU A 98 -23.33 -16.65 10.85
C GLU A 98 -24.31 -17.75 10.42
N LYS A 99 -24.11 -18.33 9.24
CA LYS A 99 -24.91 -19.48 8.78
C LYS A 99 -24.79 -20.69 9.70
N ARG A 100 -23.59 -21.00 10.21
CA ARG A 100 -23.40 -22.08 11.20
C ARG A 100 -24.16 -21.82 12.50
N LYS A 101 -24.07 -20.60 13.05
CA LYS A 101 -24.83 -20.22 14.26
C LYS A 101 -26.34 -20.32 14.04
N ALA A 102 -26.85 -19.86 12.91
CA ALA A 102 -28.27 -19.97 12.59
C ALA A 102 -28.71 -21.44 12.53
N SER A 103 -27.92 -22.31 11.88
CA SER A 103 -28.22 -23.74 11.81
C SER A 103 -28.19 -24.44 13.18
N GLU A 104 -27.37 -23.99 14.13
CA GLU A 104 -27.35 -24.53 15.50
C GLU A 104 -28.59 -24.13 16.30
N ILE A 105 -29.21 -22.98 16.02
CA ILE A 105 -30.44 -22.53 16.70
C ILE A 105 -31.67 -23.35 16.26
N PHE A 106 -31.68 -23.85 15.02
CA PHE A 106 -32.79 -24.65 14.48
C PHE A 106 -32.64 -26.16 14.70
N ARG A 107 -31.57 -26.59 15.38
CA ARG A 107 -31.34 -27.98 15.78
C ARG A 107 -31.76 -28.19 17.22
#